data_AF-A0A1U8N804-F1
#
_entry.id   AF-A0A1U8N804-F1
#
_cell.length_a   1.000
_cell.length_b   1.000
_cell.length_c   1.000
_cell.angle_alpha   90.00
_cell.angle_beta   90.00
_cell.angle_gamma   90.00
#
_symmetry.space_group_name_H-M   'P 1'
#
loop_
_entity.id
_entity.type
_entity.pdbx_description
1 polymer ?
#
loop_
_entity_poly.entity_id
_entity_poly.type
_entity_poly.pdbx_seq_one_letter_code
_entity_poly.pdbx_strand_id
1 'polypeptide(L)'
;MDIEQKQAELIDHFVKKASAQVGSAIGALIVEATSHASLFAFSEILAVPTVAELEGTENSVYLELLRLFAHGTWSDYKSNSGSLPQLLPDQVLKRKQLTVLTLAETNKVLPYDQLMLELDVTNVRELEDFIINECIYAGIVRGKLDQLRRCFEVQFAAGRDLRPGQLGSMIQTLSNWLGTSDNLLISIQEKIKWADTMSELDKKHRKDVEDKVEEVKKSVAVKKLHTVSRPTLTFEGLRRSTLNLVE
;
A
#
# COMPACT_ATOMS: atom_id res chain seq x y z
N MET A 1 18.06 -0.74 -4.00
CA MET A 1 18.38 -1.48 -2.75
C MET A 1 19.61 -2.35 -2.97
N ASP A 2 20.35 -2.71 -1.92
CA ASP A 2 21.59 -3.50 -2.04
C ASP A 2 21.42 -4.83 -2.81
N ILE A 3 20.23 -5.44 -2.77
CA ILE A 3 19.94 -6.67 -3.51
C ILE A 3 19.81 -6.45 -5.02
N GLU A 4 19.15 -5.38 -5.45
CA GLU A 4 18.93 -5.06 -6.86
C GLU A 4 20.25 -4.71 -7.56
N GLN A 5 21.13 -3.98 -6.87
CA GLN A 5 22.43 -3.61 -7.41
C GLN A 5 23.34 -4.84 -7.58
N LYS A 6 23.38 -5.72 -6.58
CA LYS A 6 24.11 -7.00 -6.67
C LYS A 6 23.53 -7.90 -7.77
N GLN A 7 22.21 -7.90 -7.95
CA GLN A 7 21.57 -8.65 -9.02
C GLN A 7 21.95 -8.13 -10.40
N ALA A 8 21.99 -6.81 -10.61
CA ALA A 8 22.34 -6.23 -11.90
C ALA A 8 23.74 -6.67 -12.37
N GLU A 9 24.73 -6.70 -11.48
CA GLU A 9 26.07 -7.18 -11.77
C GLU A 9 26.09 -8.67 -12.16
N LEU A 10 25.31 -9.50 -11.46
CA LEU A 10 25.19 -10.92 -11.75
C LEU A 10 24.49 -11.17 -13.09
N ILE A 11 23.41 -10.45 -13.36
CA ILE A 11 22.67 -10.54 -14.63
C ILE A 11 23.61 -10.18 -15.79
N ASP A 12 24.33 -9.06 -15.70
CA ASP A 12 25.30 -8.66 -16.73
C ASP A 12 26.39 -9.72 -16.94
N HIS A 13 26.91 -10.31 -15.86
CA HIS A 13 27.88 -11.40 -15.94
C HIS A 13 27.32 -12.64 -16.65
N PHE A 14 26.11 -13.09 -16.30
CA PHE A 14 25.48 -14.26 -16.93
C PHE A 14 25.07 -13.99 -18.38
N VAL A 15 24.59 -12.79 -18.70
CA VAL A 15 24.27 -12.37 -20.07
C VAL A 15 25.52 -12.39 -20.94
N LYS A 16 26.64 -11.80 -20.48
CA LYS A 16 27.92 -11.82 -21.20
C LYS A 16 28.44 -13.24 -21.43
N LYS A 17 28.36 -14.11 -20.41
CA LYS A 17 28.72 -15.53 -20.56
C LYS A 17 27.82 -16.25 -21.57
N ALA A 18 26.51 -16.01 -21.52
CA ALA A 18 25.54 -16.61 -22.43
C ALA A 18 25.79 -16.18 -23.88
N SER A 19 26.12 -14.91 -24.12
CA SER A 19 26.45 -14.39 -25.46
C SER A 19 27.78 -14.90 -26.00
N ALA A 20 28.72 -15.30 -25.12
CA ALA A 20 30.03 -15.80 -25.52
C ALA A 20 30.08 -17.33 -25.72
N GLN A 21 29.08 -18.06 -25.22
CA GLN A 21 28.96 -19.50 -25.41
C GLN A 21 28.13 -19.85 -26.64
N VAL A 22 28.38 -21.03 -27.21
CA VAL A 22 27.59 -21.60 -28.32
C VAL A 22 27.34 -23.07 -28.03
N GLY A 23 26.10 -23.54 -28.23
CA GLY A 23 25.75 -24.95 -28.17
C GLY A 23 25.66 -25.55 -26.77
N SER A 24 26.23 -26.74 -26.56
CA SER A 24 26.00 -27.61 -25.40
C SER A 24 26.42 -27.02 -24.04
N ALA A 25 27.27 -25.98 -24.03
CA ALA A 25 27.73 -25.35 -22.80
C ALA A 25 26.68 -24.44 -22.14
N ILE A 26 25.66 -24.00 -22.88
CA ILE A 26 24.62 -23.09 -22.39
C ILE A 26 23.75 -23.77 -21.32
N GLY A 27 23.52 -25.08 -21.43
CA GLY A 27 22.79 -25.84 -20.42
C GLY A 27 23.44 -25.76 -19.04
N ALA A 28 24.77 -25.89 -18.99
CA ALA A 28 25.54 -25.76 -17.74
C ALA A 28 25.44 -24.33 -17.17
N LEU A 29 25.46 -23.31 -18.02
CA LEU A 29 25.28 -21.91 -17.61
C LEU A 29 23.88 -21.66 -17.03
N ILE A 30 22.83 -22.24 -17.63
CA ILE A 30 21.46 -22.12 -17.11
C ILE A 30 21.35 -22.79 -15.75
N VAL A 31 21.99 -23.96 -15.56
CA VAL A 31 22.04 -24.63 -14.25
C VAL A 31 22.78 -23.78 -13.22
N GLU A 32 23.92 -23.16 -13.59
CA GLU A 32 24.67 -22.23 -12.72
C GLU A 32 23.80 -21.02 -12.33
N ALA A 33 23.17 -20.37 -13.29
CA ALA A 33 22.32 -19.19 -13.06
C ALA A 33 21.10 -19.53 -12.18
N THR A 34 20.39 -20.62 -12.49
CA THR A 34 19.21 -21.05 -11.73
C THR A 34 19.57 -21.54 -10.31
N SER A 35 20.80 -21.95 -10.06
CA SER A 35 21.28 -22.33 -8.72
C SER A 35 21.88 -21.17 -7.90
N HIS A 36 22.24 -20.05 -8.54
CA HIS A 36 22.95 -18.95 -7.89
C HIS A 36 22.12 -18.24 -6.81
N ALA A 37 22.49 -18.31 -5.53
CA ALA A 37 21.67 -17.85 -4.39
C ALA A 37 21.12 -16.41 -4.49
N SER A 38 21.88 -15.47 -5.08
CA SER A 38 21.48 -14.06 -5.17
C SER A 38 20.77 -13.66 -6.47
N LEU A 39 20.57 -14.57 -7.42
CA LEU A 39 19.96 -14.27 -8.72
C LEU A 39 18.49 -14.70 -8.75
N PHE A 40 17.58 -13.73 -8.89
CA PHE A 40 16.12 -13.94 -8.87
C PHE A 40 15.39 -13.41 -10.12
N ALA A 41 16.11 -12.75 -11.04
CA ALA A 41 15.60 -12.28 -12.32
C ALA A 41 16.35 -12.97 -13.47
N PHE A 42 15.62 -13.38 -14.50
CA PHE A 42 16.10 -14.26 -15.57
C PHE A 42 15.69 -13.77 -16.97
N SER A 43 14.87 -12.72 -17.08
CA SER A 43 14.34 -12.20 -18.35
C SER A 43 15.45 -11.79 -19.32
N GLU A 44 16.48 -11.13 -18.82
CA GLU A 44 17.61 -10.65 -19.62
C GLU A 44 18.44 -11.83 -20.14
N ILE A 45 18.61 -12.88 -19.33
CA ILE A 45 19.30 -14.11 -19.73
C ILE A 45 18.46 -14.87 -20.77
N LEU A 46 17.14 -14.92 -20.56
CA LEU A 46 16.19 -15.55 -21.48
C LEU A 46 16.12 -14.82 -22.83
N ALA A 47 16.34 -13.50 -22.85
CA ALA A 47 16.34 -12.66 -24.04
C ALA A 47 17.63 -12.77 -24.88
N VAL A 48 18.67 -13.48 -24.40
CA VAL A 48 19.90 -13.67 -25.16
C VAL A 48 19.61 -14.55 -26.39
N PRO A 49 19.99 -14.14 -27.63
CA PRO A 49 19.69 -14.90 -28.85
C PRO A 49 20.15 -16.35 -28.80
N THR A 50 21.35 -16.59 -28.27
CA THR A 50 21.93 -17.93 -28.12
C THR A 50 21.10 -18.85 -27.21
N VAL A 51 20.36 -18.29 -26.25
CA VAL A 51 19.45 -19.05 -25.39
C VAL A 51 18.15 -19.36 -26.13
N ALA A 52 17.64 -18.43 -26.94
CA ALA A 52 16.47 -18.67 -27.79
C ALA A 52 16.73 -19.74 -28.86
N GLU A 53 17.96 -19.83 -29.38
CA GLU A 53 18.39 -20.86 -30.34
C GLU A 53 18.35 -22.29 -29.77
N LEU A 54 18.20 -22.47 -28.45
CA LEU A 54 18.01 -23.79 -27.84
C LEU A 54 16.64 -24.41 -28.19
N GLU A 55 15.68 -23.61 -28.66
CA GLU A 55 14.36 -24.08 -29.05
C GLU A 55 14.47 -25.08 -30.22
N GLY A 56 13.87 -26.26 -30.07
CA GLY A 56 13.96 -27.34 -31.06
C GLY A 56 15.25 -28.16 -31.03
N THR A 57 16.18 -27.86 -30.12
CA THR A 57 17.41 -28.66 -29.91
C THR A 57 17.23 -29.70 -28.79
N GLU A 58 18.20 -30.60 -28.64
CA GLU A 58 18.28 -31.56 -27.52
C GLU A 58 18.32 -30.87 -26.14
N ASN A 59 18.74 -29.60 -26.09
CA ASN A 59 18.84 -28.79 -24.87
C ASN A 59 17.60 -27.90 -24.61
N SER A 60 16.52 -28.09 -25.36
CA SER A 60 15.25 -27.37 -25.18
C SER A 60 14.69 -27.47 -23.76
N VAL A 61 14.96 -28.57 -23.04
CA VAL A 61 14.64 -28.74 -21.63
C VAL A 61 15.24 -27.67 -20.71
N TYR A 62 16.42 -27.14 -21.03
CA TYR A 62 17.02 -26.04 -20.24
C TYR A 62 16.37 -24.69 -20.54
N LEU A 63 15.88 -24.49 -21.76
CA LEU A 63 15.08 -23.30 -22.09
C LEU A 63 13.75 -23.29 -21.32
N GLU A 64 13.06 -24.43 -21.29
CA GLU A 64 11.83 -24.60 -20.50
C GLU A 64 12.09 -24.45 -18.99
N LEU A 65 13.22 -24.95 -18.50
CA LEU A 65 13.66 -24.69 -17.13
C LEU A 65 13.83 -23.19 -16.87
N LEU A 66 14.50 -22.45 -17.76
CA LEU A 66 14.69 -21.01 -17.57
C LEU A 66 13.36 -20.23 -17.66
N ARG A 67 12.47 -20.60 -18.59
CA ARG A 67 11.11 -20.04 -18.71
C ARG A 67 10.28 -20.31 -17.44
N LEU A 68 10.39 -21.51 -16.89
CA LEU A 68 9.81 -21.84 -15.59
C LEU A 68 10.38 -20.85 -14.56
N PHE A 69 11.70 -20.74 -14.39
CA PHE A 69 12.32 -19.85 -13.40
C PHE A 69 11.90 -18.39 -13.52
N ALA A 70 11.81 -17.86 -14.74
CA ALA A 70 11.36 -16.50 -15.00
C ALA A 70 9.89 -16.28 -14.62
N HIS A 71 8.97 -17.18 -15.02
CA HIS A 71 7.54 -16.87 -14.99
C HIS A 71 6.67 -17.84 -14.20
N GLY A 72 7.05 -19.10 -14.05
CA GLY A 72 6.25 -20.13 -13.38
C GLY A 72 6.40 -20.17 -11.85
N THR A 73 5.82 -21.19 -11.25
CA THR A 73 5.72 -21.45 -9.80
C THR A 73 6.20 -22.87 -9.45
N TRP A 74 6.27 -23.19 -8.16
CA TRP A 74 6.57 -24.56 -7.70
C TRP A 74 5.48 -25.57 -8.12
N SER A 75 4.22 -25.15 -8.12
CA SER A 75 3.09 -25.96 -8.60
C SER A 75 3.20 -26.27 -10.10
N ASP A 76 3.68 -25.31 -10.91
CA ASP A 76 3.93 -25.51 -12.35
C ASP A 76 5.05 -26.52 -12.58
N TYR A 77 6.10 -26.50 -11.75
CA TYR A 77 7.16 -27.51 -11.81
C TYR A 77 6.63 -28.91 -11.52
N LYS A 78 5.86 -29.06 -10.43
CA LYS A 78 5.28 -30.36 -10.06
C LYS A 78 4.32 -30.92 -11.12
N SER A 79 3.58 -30.05 -11.79
CA SER A 79 2.66 -30.45 -12.86
C SER A 79 3.40 -30.91 -14.12
N ASN A 80 4.61 -30.39 -14.36
CA ASN A 80 5.43 -30.66 -15.55
C ASN A 80 6.69 -31.49 -15.23
N SER A 81 6.73 -32.20 -14.09
CA SER A 81 7.95 -32.89 -13.64
C SER A 81 8.38 -34.04 -14.55
N GLY A 82 7.51 -34.50 -15.45
CA GLY A 82 7.84 -35.53 -16.46
C GLY A 82 8.57 -35.00 -17.69
N SER A 83 8.50 -33.69 -17.97
CA SER A 83 9.12 -33.05 -19.14
C SER A 83 10.31 -32.15 -18.79
N LEU A 84 10.47 -31.82 -17.51
CA LEU A 84 11.55 -30.97 -17.01
C LEU A 84 12.66 -31.79 -16.35
N PRO A 85 13.92 -31.31 -16.35
CA PRO A 85 14.99 -31.97 -15.63
C PRO A 85 14.74 -31.97 -14.12
N GLN A 86 15.34 -32.94 -13.43
CA GLN A 86 15.31 -32.97 -11.96
C GLN A 86 16.06 -31.77 -11.41
N LEU A 87 15.41 -31.02 -10.51
CA LEU A 87 16.01 -29.83 -9.91
C LEU A 87 17.01 -30.20 -8.83
N LEU A 88 18.12 -29.47 -8.80
CA LEU A 88 19.08 -29.48 -7.69
C LEU A 88 18.45 -28.87 -6.43
N PRO A 89 18.97 -29.18 -5.22
CA PRO A 89 18.46 -28.60 -3.98
C PRO A 89 18.39 -27.07 -3.99
N ASP A 90 19.43 -26.41 -4.52
CA ASP A 90 19.49 -24.95 -4.63
C ASP A 90 18.44 -24.39 -5.61
N GLN A 91 18.15 -25.13 -6.68
CA GLN A 91 17.10 -24.77 -7.64
C GLN A 91 15.71 -24.95 -7.03
N VAL A 92 15.48 -26.02 -6.25
CA VAL A 92 14.23 -26.23 -5.52
C VAL A 92 13.99 -25.09 -4.52
N LEU A 93 15.01 -24.76 -3.73
CA LEU A 93 14.98 -23.64 -2.79
C LEU A 93 14.60 -22.34 -3.50
N LYS A 94 15.34 -21.99 -4.55
CA LYS A 94 15.07 -20.80 -5.34
C LYS A 94 13.69 -20.81 -5.96
N ARG A 95 13.22 -21.98 -6.41
CA ARG A 95 11.92 -22.07 -7.02
C ARG A 95 10.80 -21.78 -6.03
N LYS A 96 10.92 -22.29 -4.80
CA LYS A 96 10.02 -21.98 -3.69
C LYS A 96 10.08 -20.49 -3.32
N GLN A 97 11.27 -19.89 -3.23
CA GLN A 97 11.46 -18.46 -2.94
C GLN A 97 10.73 -17.57 -3.96
N LEU A 98 10.89 -17.85 -5.26
CA LEU A 98 10.24 -17.12 -6.35
C LEU A 98 8.71 -17.33 -6.39
N THR A 99 8.23 -18.46 -5.87
CA THR A 99 6.80 -18.72 -5.69
C THR A 99 6.22 -17.80 -4.60
N VAL A 100 6.92 -17.61 -3.48
CA VAL A 100 6.54 -16.63 -2.45
C VAL A 100 6.46 -15.22 -3.03
N LEU A 101 7.42 -14.80 -3.86
CA LEU A 101 7.38 -13.49 -4.52
C LEU A 101 6.16 -13.33 -5.43
N THR A 102 5.79 -14.38 -6.17
CA THR A 102 4.60 -14.37 -7.04
C THR A 102 3.31 -14.23 -6.21
N LEU A 103 3.22 -14.91 -5.07
CA LEU A 103 2.08 -14.78 -4.16
C LEU A 103 2.01 -13.38 -3.54
N ALA A 104 3.15 -12.84 -3.12
CA ALA A 104 3.29 -11.51 -2.54
C ALA A 104 3.00 -10.36 -3.51
N GLU A 105 3.14 -10.59 -4.82
CA GLU A 105 2.73 -9.66 -5.87
C GLU A 105 1.21 -9.44 -5.86
N THR A 106 0.45 -10.52 -5.65
CA THR A 106 -1.03 -10.49 -5.73
C THR A 106 -1.65 -10.08 -4.39
N ASN A 107 -1.13 -10.58 -3.27
CA ASN A 107 -1.75 -10.42 -1.95
C ASN A 107 -0.73 -9.93 -0.91
N LYS A 108 -1.12 -8.92 -0.13
CA LYS A 108 -0.32 -8.40 1.00
C LYS A 108 -0.40 -9.27 2.25
N VAL A 109 -1.43 -10.08 2.38
CA VAL A 109 -1.60 -11.02 3.51
C VAL A 109 -1.66 -12.42 2.92
N LEU A 110 -0.65 -13.23 3.19
CA LEU A 110 -0.51 -14.59 2.67
C LEU A 110 -0.91 -15.61 3.75
N PRO A 111 -2.03 -16.33 3.61
CA PRO A 111 -2.41 -17.38 4.55
C PRO A 111 -1.38 -18.52 4.56
N TYR A 112 -1.11 -19.09 5.73
CA TYR A 112 -0.19 -20.21 5.87
C TYR A 112 -0.65 -21.42 5.07
N ASP A 113 -1.96 -21.70 5.04
CA ASP A 113 -2.48 -22.88 4.34
C ASP A 113 -2.23 -22.78 2.82
N GLN A 114 -2.33 -21.57 2.25
CA GLN A 114 -1.98 -21.33 0.85
C GLN A 114 -0.47 -21.47 0.61
N LEU A 115 0.36 -20.90 1.49
CA LEU A 115 1.82 -21.01 1.38
C LEU A 115 2.29 -22.46 1.52
N MET A 116 1.72 -23.22 2.45
CA MET A 116 2.03 -24.63 2.66
C MET A 116 1.68 -25.46 1.42
N LEU A 117 0.52 -25.21 0.81
CA LEU A 117 0.11 -25.87 -0.43
C LEU A 117 1.04 -25.55 -1.60
N GLU A 118 1.28 -24.26 -1.85
CA GLU A 118 2.06 -23.80 -3.00
C GLU A 118 3.56 -24.08 -2.87
N LEU A 119 4.08 -24.20 -1.65
CA LEU A 119 5.50 -24.52 -1.40
C LEU A 119 5.74 -26.00 -1.10
N ASP A 120 4.67 -26.80 -0.99
CA ASP A 120 4.73 -28.20 -0.58
C ASP A 120 5.43 -28.40 0.76
N VAL A 121 4.97 -27.64 1.76
CA VAL A 121 5.50 -27.64 3.11
C VAL A 121 4.44 -28.20 4.06
N THR A 122 4.82 -29.19 4.86
CA THR A 122 3.85 -29.95 5.66
C THR A 122 3.62 -29.36 7.04
N ASN A 123 4.59 -28.61 7.56
CA ASN A 123 4.55 -28.07 8.91
C ASN A 123 4.66 -26.54 8.91
N VAL A 124 3.88 -25.89 9.79
CA VAL A 124 3.98 -24.45 10.06
C VAL A 124 5.40 -24.05 10.46
N ARG A 125 6.08 -24.87 11.28
CA ARG A 125 7.45 -24.54 11.71
C ARG A 125 8.42 -24.48 10.54
N GLU A 126 8.34 -25.46 9.65
CA GLU A 126 9.14 -25.52 8.42
C GLU A 126 8.82 -24.32 7.51
N LEU A 127 7.55 -23.91 7.42
CA LEU A 127 7.16 -22.73 6.67
C LEU A 127 7.75 -21.44 7.28
N GLU A 128 7.64 -21.25 8.58
CA GLU A 128 8.20 -20.08 9.27
C GLU A 128 9.73 -20.03 9.11
N ASP A 129 10.41 -21.15 9.31
CA ASP A 129 11.86 -21.26 9.12
C ASP A 129 12.25 -20.94 7.67
N PHE A 130 11.49 -21.43 6.69
CA PHE A 130 11.70 -21.10 5.28
C PHE A 130 11.50 -19.60 4.98
N ILE A 131 10.42 -18.99 5.47
CA ILE A 131 10.16 -17.56 5.25
C ILE A 131 11.27 -16.71 5.89
N ILE A 132 11.70 -17.06 7.10
CA ILE A 132 12.72 -16.31 7.81
C ILE A 132 14.09 -16.50 7.13
N ASN A 133 14.60 -17.73 7.10
CA ASN A 133 15.96 -18.06 6.69
C ASN A 133 16.16 -17.87 5.18
N GLU A 134 15.18 -18.27 4.38
CA GLU A 134 15.36 -18.33 2.93
C GLU A 134 14.77 -17.12 2.22
N CYS A 135 13.79 -16.40 2.80
CA CYS A 135 13.17 -15.27 2.13
C CYS A 135 13.53 -13.92 2.77
N ILE A 136 13.40 -13.78 4.09
CA ILE A 136 13.67 -12.52 4.79
C ILE A 136 15.19 -12.25 4.86
N TYR A 137 15.99 -13.24 5.26
CA TYR A 137 17.46 -13.07 5.31
C TYR A 137 18.08 -12.91 3.92
N ALA A 138 17.52 -13.55 2.89
CA ALA A 138 17.91 -13.30 1.51
C ALA A 138 17.56 -11.87 1.03
N GLY A 139 16.69 -11.16 1.75
CA GLY A 139 16.29 -9.78 1.44
C GLY A 139 15.23 -9.67 0.35
N ILE A 140 14.66 -10.79 -0.10
CA ILE A 140 13.65 -10.80 -1.17
C ILE A 140 12.25 -10.41 -0.66
N VAL A 141 11.94 -10.65 0.62
CA VAL A 141 10.69 -10.20 1.24
C VAL A 141 10.95 -9.56 2.59
N ARG A 142 10.07 -8.64 2.99
CA ARG A 142 10.01 -8.13 4.37
C ARG A 142 8.56 -8.12 4.82
N GLY A 143 8.34 -8.52 6.06
CA GLY A 143 6.99 -8.66 6.59
C GLY A 143 6.97 -9.14 8.02
N LYS A 144 5.78 -9.40 8.54
CA LYS A 144 5.56 -9.95 9.88
C LYS A 144 4.80 -11.27 9.78
N LEU A 145 5.22 -12.24 10.58
CA LEU A 145 4.52 -13.50 10.76
C LEU A 145 3.50 -13.32 11.89
N ASP A 146 2.23 -13.58 11.60
CA ASP A 146 1.15 -13.63 12.58
C ASP A 146 0.72 -15.08 12.77
N GLN A 147 1.23 -15.68 13.84
CA GLN A 147 0.95 -17.09 14.17
C GLN A 147 -0.51 -17.31 14.60
N LEU A 148 -1.15 -16.30 15.21
CA LEU A 148 -2.54 -16.40 15.67
C LEU A 148 -3.50 -16.40 14.48
N ARG A 149 -3.29 -15.49 13.53
CA ARG A 149 -4.09 -15.40 12.29
C ARG A 149 -3.62 -16.36 11.21
N ARG A 150 -2.52 -17.10 11.45
CA ARG A 150 -1.88 -18.03 10.52
C ARG A 150 -1.62 -17.38 9.16
N CYS A 151 -0.99 -16.21 9.17
CA CYS A 151 -0.66 -15.50 7.94
C CYS A 151 0.68 -14.77 8.00
N PHE A 152 1.23 -14.48 6.83
CA PHE A 152 2.39 -13.64 6.63
C PHE A 152 1.95 -12.31 6.02
N GLU A 153 2.15 -11.22 6.76
CA GLU A 153 1.85 -9.86 6.32
C GLU A 153 3.07 -9.27 5.60
N VAL A 154 2.99 -9.21 4.28
CA VAL A 154 4.04 -8.71 3.39
C VAL A 154 4.03 -7.19 3.38
N GLN A 155 5.13 -6.58 3.83
CA GLN A 155 5.37 -5.14 3.72
C GLN A 155 6.11 -4.80 2.43
N PHE A 156 7.04 -5.67 2.04
CA PHE A 156 7.85 -5.51 0.84
C PHE A 156 8.11 -6.88 0.21
N ALA A 157 8.12 -6.91 -1.11
CA ALA A 157 8.57 -8.03 -1.91
C ALA A 157 9.39 -7.47 -3.09
N ALA A 158 10.53 -8.10 -3.36
CA ALA A 158 11.36 -7.76 -4.50
C ALA A 158 10.61 -8.07 -5.80
N GLY A 159 10.85 -7.24 -6.82
CA GLY A 159 10.32 -7.49 -8.16
C GLY A 159 10.93 -8.76 -8.74
N ARG A 160 10.09 -9.58 -9.38
CA ARG A 160 10.51 -10.67 -10.26
C ARG A 160 10.49 -10.19 -11.72
N ASP A 161 10.79 -11.10 -12.62
CA ASP A 161 10.64 -10.96 -14.06
C ASP A 161 9.22 -10.53 -14.49
N LEU A 162 9.18 -9.53 -15.38
CA LEU A 162 7.94 -9.08 -16.02
C LEU A 162 7.49 -10.12 -17.05
N ARG A 163 6.24 -10.55 -16.94
CA ARG A 163 5.58 -11.35 -17.97
C ARG A 163 5.17 -10.43 -19.13
N PRO A 164 5.17 -10.94 -20.37
CA PRO A 164 4.63 -10.21 -21.52
C PRO A 164 3.21 -9.69 -21.22
N GLY A 165 3.00 -8.39 -21.38
CA GLY A 165 1.71 -7.72 -21.13
C GLY A 165 1.52 -7.12 -19.72
N GLN A 166 2.33 -7.48 -18.71
CA GLN A 166 2.20 -6.89 -17.36
C GLN A 166 2.52 -5.39 -17.33
N LEU A 167 3.41 -4.91 -18.20
CA LEU A 167 3.77 -3.50 -18.27
C LEU A 167 2.55 -2.59 -18.51
N GLY A 168 1.60 -3.01 -19.35
CA GLY A 168 0.37 -2.25 -19.60
C GLY A 168 -0.49 -2.14 -18.33
N SER A 169 -0.62 -3.24 -17.57
CA SER A 169 -1.32 -3.26 -16.29
C SER A 169 -0.67 -2.36 -15.25
N MET A 170 0.67 -2.32 -15.20
CA MET A 170 1.42 -1.43 -14.31
C MET A 170 1.17 0.03 -14.63
N ILE A 171 1.25 0.41 -15.93
CA ILE A 171 0.96 1.76 -16.39
C ILE A 171 -0.46 2.16 -15.99
N GLN A 172 -1.45 1.30 -16.26
CA GLN A 172 -2.84 1.58 -15.91
C GLN A 172 -3.04 1.75 -14.40
N THR A 173 -2.40 0.91 -13.59
CA THR A 173 -2.49 0.98 -12.12
C THR A 173 -1.93 2.31 -11.60
N LEU A 174 -0.78 2.73 -12.11
CA LEU A 174 -0.17 4.02 -11.76
C LEU A 174 -1.02 5.20 -12.23
N SER A 175 -1.58 5.15 -13.45
CA SER A 175 -2.49 6.18 -13.96
C SER A 175 -3.76 6.29 -13.11
N ASN A 176 -4.35 5.16 -12.69
CA ASN A 176 -5.52 5.15 -11.81
C ASN A 176 -5.19 5.74 -10.44
N TRP A 177 -4.02 5.42 -9.89
CA TRP A 177 -3.58 5.96 -8.60
C TRP A 177 -3.34 7.47 -8.65
N LEU A 178 -2.72 7.96 -9.74
CA LEU A 178 -2.54 9.39 -9.98
C LEU A 178 -3.90 10.11 -10.04
N GLY A 179 -4.82 9.62 -10.88
CA GLY A 179 -6.15 10.21 -11.01
C GLY A 179 -6.95 10.18 -9.69
N THR A 180 -6.82 9.10 -8.90
CA THR A 180 -7.45 9.02 -7.57
C THR A 180 -6.85 10.06 -6.62
N SER A 181 -5.53 10.27 -6.65
CA SER A 181 -4.84 11.23 -5.81
C SER A 181 -5.22 12.67 -6.17
N ASP A 182 -5.31 12.99 -7.47
CA ASP A 182 -5.77 14.29 -7.95
C ASP A 182 -7.22 14.58 -7.52
N ASN A 183 -8.11 13.60 -7.65
CA ASN A 183 -9.50 13.72 -7.20
C ASN A 183 -9.60 13.94 -5.68
N LEU A 184 -8.78 13.25 -4.89
CA LEU A 184 -8.71 13.44 -3.44
C LEU A 184 -8.25 14.86 -3.10
N LEU A 185 -7.24 15.36 -3.81
CA LEU A 185 -6.70 16.70 -3.62
C LEU A 185 -7.75 17.77 -3.95
N ILE A 186 -8.47 17.63 -5.07
CA ILE A 186 -9.58 18.52 -5.43
C ILE A 186 -10.66 18.50 -4.34
N SER A 187 -11.06 17.31 -3.88
CA SER A 187 -12.07 17.16 -2.83
C SER A 187 -11.66 17.83 -1.51
N ILE A 188 -10.37 17.74 -1.14
CA ILE A 188 -9.83 18.40 0.05
C ILE A 188 -9.86 19.93 -0.14
N GLN A 189 -9.44 20.42 -1.31
CA GLN A 189 -9.47 21.86 -1.61
C GLN A 189 -10.89 22.43 -1.59
N GLU A 190 -11.88 21.70 -2.11
CA GLU A 190 -13.30 22.10 -2.04
C GLU A 190 -13.81 22.16 -0.61
N LYS A 191 -13.46 21.16 0.22
CA LYS A 191 -13.81 21.17 1.65
C LYS A 191 -13.18 22.34 2.41
N ILE A 192 -11.93 22.71 2.09
CA ILE A 192 -11.27 23.88 2.67
C ILE A 192 -12.05 25.15 2.29
N LYS A 193 -12.33 25.37 0.99
CA LYS A 193 -13.10 26.54 0.53
C LYS A 193 -14.48 26.63 1.17
N TRP A 194 -15.18 25.49 1.29
CA TRP A 194 -16.47 25.42 1.94
C TRP A 194 -16.37 25.80 3.43
N ALA A 195 -15.38 25.27 4.14
CA ALA A 195 -15.15 25.58 5.55
C ALA A 195 -14.80 27.06 5.77
N ASP A 196 -13.96 27.65 4.91
CA ASP A 196 -13.64 29.08 4.94
C ASP A 196 -14.89 29.94 4.72
N THR A 197 -15.70 29.60 3.71
CA THR A 197 -16.94 30.31 3.40
C THR A 197 -17.93 30.23 4.57
N MET A 198 -18.10 29.04 5.15
CA MET A 198 -18.99 28.85 6.29
C MET A 198 -18.49 29.61 7.53
N SER A 199 -17.18 29.56 7.80
CA SER A 199 -16.55 30.33 8.88
C SER A 199 -16.79 31.84 8.72
N GLU A 200 -16.66 32.39 7.51
CA GLU A 200 -16.94 33.81 7.28
C GLU A 200 -18.43 34.15 7.42
N LEU A 201 -19.34 33.28 6.96
CA LEU A 201 -20.78 33.45 7.18
C LEU A 201 -21.14 33.41 8.68
N ASP A 202 -20.57 32.48 9.44
CA ASP A 202 -20.78 32.34 10.87
C ASP A 202 -20.22 33.53 11.65
N LYS A 203 -19.04 34.04 11.27
CA LYS A 203 -18.47 35.27 11.85
C LYS A 203 -19.39 36.47 11.62
N LYS A 204 -19.90 36.63 10.39
CA LYS A 204 -20.84 37.70 10.06
C LYS A 204 -22.14 37.57 10.86
N HIS A 205 -22.73 36.37 10.89
CA HIS A 205 -23.95 36.11 11.63
C HIS A 205 -23.78 36.39 13.13
N ARG A 206 -22.66 35.95 13.72
CA ARG A 206 -22.33 36.23 15.12
C ARG A 206 -22.24 37.73 15.40
N LYS A 207 -21.55 38.48 14.53
CA LYS A 207 -21.46 39.94 14.64
C LYS A 207 -22.84 40.61 14.56
N ASP A 208 -23.67 40.22 13.59
CA ASP A 208 -25.03 40.75 13.43
C ASP A 208 -25.91 40.47 14.67
N VAL A 209 -25.72 39.31 15.32
CA VAL A 209 -26.41 38.96 16.57
C VAL A 209 -25.90 39.80 17.73
N GLU A 210 -24.58 39.97 17.87
CA GLU A 210 -23.96 40.82 18.90
C GLU A 210 -24.44 42.28 18.77
N ASP A 211 -24.46 42.84 17.56
CA ASP A 211 -24.91 44.20 17.29
C ASP A 211 -26.39 44.40 17.68
N LYS A 212 -27.27 43.43 17.34
CA LYS A 212 -28.68 43.44 17.76
C LYS A 212 -28.84 43.35 19.27
N VAL A 213 -28.03 42.53 19.94
CA VAL A 213 -28.05 42.42 21.41
C VAL A 213 -27.67 43.75 22.06
N GLU A 214 -26.65 44.43 21.55
CA GLU A 214 -26.24 45.75 22.05
C GLU A 214 -27.30 46.82 21.78
N GLU A 215 -27.97 46.80 20.63
CA GLU A 215 -29.10 47.70 20.35
C GLU A 215 -30.28 47.48 21.32
N VAL A 216 -30.65 46.22 21.57
CA VAL A 216 -31.70 45.87 22.55
C VAL A 216 -31.29 46.34 23.95
N LYS A 217 -30.05 46.11 24.38
CA LYS A 217 -29.55 46.61 25.68
C LYS A 217 -29.68 48.13 25.79
N LYS A 218 -29.26 48.88 24.77
CA LYS A 218 -29.38 50.35 24.74
C LYS A 218 -30.83 50.81 24.82
N SER A 219 -31.73 50.23 24.01
CA SER A 219 -33.15 50.60 24.01
C SER A 219 -33.84 50.28 25.35
N VAL A 220 -33.48 49.17 26.00
CA VAL A 220 -33.95 48.83 27.35
C VAL A 220 -33.42 49.83 28.38
N ALA A 221 -32.15 50.22 28.32
CA ALA A 221 -31.58 51.23 29.21
C ALA A 221 -32.28 52.60 29.07
N VAL A 222 -32.58 53.03 27.85
CA VAL A 222 -33.34 54.27 27.57
C VAL A 222 -34.77 54.20 28.11
N LYS A 223 -35.47 53.06 27.92
CA LYS A 223 -36.82 52.85 28.52
C LYS A 223 -36.80 52.87 30.05
N LYS A 224 -35.73 52.37 30.66
CA LYS A 224 -35.51 52.41 32.12
C LYS A 224 -35.29 53.84 32.63
N LEU A 225 -34.67 54.71 31.84
CA LEU A 225 -34.48 56.13 32.17
C LEU A 225 -35.78 56.94 32.04
N HIS A 226 -36.63 56.65 31.04
CA HIS A 226 -37.91 57.36 30.87
C HIS A 226 -38.98 56.99 31.91
N THR A 227 -38.93 55.80 32.51
CA THR A 227 -39.91 55.38 33.52
C THR A 227 -39.67 55.97 34.91
N VAL A 228 -38.53 56.66 35.13
CA VAL A 228 -38.17 57.29 36.42
C VAL A 228 -38.58 58.78 36.50
N SER A 229 -38.98 59.40 35.39
CA SER A 229 -39.49 60.79 35.40
C SER A 229 -40.99 60.86 35.69
N ARG A 230 -41.40 60.51 36.91
CA ARG A 230 -42.74 60.85 37.44
C ARG A 230 -42.58 62.10 38.32
N PRO A 231 -43.35 63.19 38.13
CA PRO A 231 -43.15 64.41 38.91
C PRO A 231 -43.55 64.16 40.37
N THR A 232 -42.61 64.39 41.29
CA THR A 232 -42.86 64.35 42.73
C THR A 232 -43.64 65.62 43.11
N LEU A 233 -44.94 65.48 43.37
CA LEU A 233 -45.72 66.49 44.09
C LEU A 233 -45.24 66.51 45.54
N THR A 234 -44.58 67.59 45.95
CA THR A 234 -44.23 67.85 47.35
C THR A 234 -45.48 68.23 48.12
N PHE A 235 -45.83 67.38 49.08
CA PHE A 235 -46.90 67.57 50.05
C PHE A 235 -46.34 68.31 51.27
N GLU A 236 -46.71 69.58 51.46
CA GLU A 236 -46.42 70.32 52.68
C GLU A 236 -47.70 70.45 53.53
N GLY A 237 -47.56 70.13 54.83
CA GLY A 237 -48.18 70.94 55.88
C GLY A 237 -49.53 70.49 56.44
N LEU A 238 -49.47 69.56 57.39
CA LEU A 238 -50.52 69.17 58.34
C LEU A 238 -50.93 70.29 59.33
N ARG A 239 -52.23 70.32 59.69
CA ARG A 239 -52.94 70.82 60.92
C ARG A 239 -54.00 71.87 60.57
N ARG A 240 -55.22 71.90 61.12
CA ARG A 240 -55.83 71.41 62.37
C ARG A 240 -57.36 71.60 62.18
N SER A 241 -58.29 70.71 62.55
CA SER A 241 -59.05 70.69 63.82
C SER A 241 -60.46 70.17 63.47
N THR A 242 -60.82 68.94 63.87
CA THR A 242 -61.70 68.55 65.01
C THR A 242 -63.22 68.68 64.83
N LEU A 243 -63.88 67.51 65.00
CA LEU A 243 -65.15 67.26 65.73
C LEU A 243 -66.42 67.82 65.02
N ASN A 244 -67.57 67.15 64.89
CA ASN A 244 -68.21 66.02 65.57
C ASN A 244 -69.48 65.69 64.72
N LEU A 245 -69.83 64.41 64.48
CA LEU A 245 -70.91 63.65 65.14
C LEU A 245 -72.31 63.77 64.47
N VAL A 246 -72.72 62.64 63.85
CA VAL A 246 -74.07 62.01 63.78
C VAL A 246 -75.22 62.67 62.97
N GLU A 247 -75.88 61.77 62.21
CA GLU A 247 -77.11 61.82 61.40
C GLU A 247 -77.09 62.59 60.06
#